data_AF-A0AA36DPN1-F1
#
_entry.id   AF-A0AA36DPN1-F1
#
_cell.length_a   1.000
_cell.length_b   1.000
_cell.length_c   1.000
_cell.angle_alpha   90.00
_cell.angle_beta   90.00
_cell.angle_gamma   90.00
#
_symmetry.space_group_name_H-M   'P 1'
#
loop_
_entity.id
_entity.type
_entity.pdbx_description
1 polymer ?
#
loop_
_entity_poly.entity_id
_entity_poly.type
_entity_poly.pdbx_seq_one_letter_code
_entity_poly.pdbx_strand_id
1 'polypeptide(L)'
;MYSWMKKFFGRKKLRKSKSEIVDKTEHNGNGSASQELPQSKSTNIVNHVASSSDDWEAVCSSHGEERIKNFDSELDKHMMQTITDVKYMIKKSKYTALSEVNFQRGCLDAHNELRQRYGIAPLVWSAELADMAHAWAVKLSDRGRMLYPELPGIGENIMLSEANEQSHLPTGAEVVSRWESEADQFDFDRPRWNPKCQRFSQMVWRDTTELGAARAWNTAKNCVAVVCFYRPSGNSNAPGEFASNVPSRDCSMSPARSLAGQIKLEEFSTYKKLVKSK
;
A
#
# COMPACT_ATOMS: atom_id res chain seq x y z
N MET A 1 36.67 -8.65 11.30
CA MET A 1 35.63 -9.14 12.23
C MET A 1 34.45 -9.72 11.45
N TYR A 2 34.69 -10.77 10.67
CA TYR A 2 33.68 -11.53 9.92
C TYR A 2 33.59 -12.92 10.54
N SER A 3 32.81 -13.09 11.61
CA SER A 3 32.61 -14.41 12.24
C SER A 3 31.34 -14.50 13.10
N TRP A 4 30.23 -13.90 12.66
CA TRP A 4 28.94 -14.12 13.33
C TRP A 4 27.75 -13.94 12.37
N MET A 5 27.59 -14.85 11.41
CA MET A 5 26.37 -14.95 10.60
C MET A 5 26.25 -16.28 9.84
N LYS A 6 26.53 -17.40 10.53
CA LYS A 6 26.38 -18.77 9.99
C LYS A 6 25.67 -19.73 10.94
N LYS A 7 24.56 -19.30 11.56
CA LYS A 7 23.63 -20.21 12.22
C LYS A 7 22.21 -19.68 12.09
N PHE A 8 21.47 -20.09 11.06
CA PHE A 8 19.99 -20.23 11.13
C PHE A 8 19.33 -21.03 9.98
N PHE A 9 20.09 -21.76 9.15
CA PHE A 9 19.49 -22.71 8.19
C PHE A 9 20.06 -24.11 8.37
N GLY A 10 19.48 -24.84 9.33
CA GLY A 10 19.63 -26.29 9.44
C GLY A 10 18.86 -26.97 8.31
N ARG A 11 19.58 -27.66 7.41
CA ARG A 11 19.04 -28.50 6.33
C ARG A 11 18.16 -29.60 6.91
N LYS A 12 16.84 -29.55 6.70
CA LYS A 12 15.98 -30.75 6.79
C LYS A 12 15.90 -31.39 5.40
N LYS A 13 16.41 -32.63 5.31
CA LYS A 13 16.34 -33.50 4.13
C LYS A 13 14.88 -33.87 3.85
N LEU A 14 14.36 -33.56 2.66
CA LEU A 14 13.11 -34.13 2.15
C LEU A 14 13.30 -35.65 1.89
N ARG A 15 12.44 -36.48 2.47
CA ARG A 15 12.24 -37.88 2.06
C ARG A 15 11.30 -37.89 0.85
N LYS A 16 11.71 -38.54 -0.23
CA LYS A 16 10.88 -38.88 -1.39
C LYS A 16 9.78 -39.86 -0.96
N SER A 17 8.53 -39.53 -1.23
CA SER A 17 7.43 -40.49 -1.24
C SER A 17 7.18 -40.93 -2.68
N LYS A 18 7.19 -42.24 -2.89
CA LYS A 18 7.03 -42.96 -4.14
C LYS A 18 5.53 -43.25 -4.30
N SER A 19 4.89 -42.73 -5.34
CA SER A 19 3.52 -43.06 -5.73
C SER A 19 3.56 -44.27 -6.67
N GLU A 20 2.95 -45.38 -6.27
CA GLU A 20 2.67 -46.51 -7.15
C GLU A 20 1.38 -46.26 -7.93
N ILE A 21 1.50 -46.29 -9.25
CA ILE A 21 0.40 -46.32 -10.21
C ILE A 21 0.10 -47.80 -10.43
N VAL A 22 -1.13 -48.22 -10.12
CA VAL A 22 -1.65 -49.53 -10.54
C VAL A 22 -2.62 -49.28 -11.68
N ASP A 23 -2.22 -49.80 -12.83
CA ASP A 23 -2.96 -49.84 -14.08
C ASP A 23 -3.84 -51.10 -14.09
N LYS A 24 -5.14 -50.95 -14.38
CA LYS A 24 -6.02 -52.06 -14.81
C LYS A 24 -7.09 -51.55 -15.76
N THR A 25 -6.93 -51.98 -17.01
CA THR A 25 -7.82 -51.81 -18.15
C THR A 25 -8.98 -52.82 -18.17
N GLU A 26 -10.10 -52.34 -18.70
CA GLU A 26 -11.17 -53.00 -19.47
C GLU A 26 -12.10 -54.06 -18.84
N HIS A 27 -13.42 -53.78 -18.85
CA HIS A 27 -14.33 -54.44 -19.80
C HIS A 27 -15.69 -53.72 -19.95
N ASN A 28 -16.35 -54.07 -21.06
CA ASN A 28 -17.40 -53.39 -21.80
C ASN A 28 -18.82 -53.84 -21.36
N GLY A 29 -19.86 -53.00 -21.51
CA GLY A 29 -21.23 -53.41 -21.21
C GLY A 29 -22.32 -52.35 -21.43
N ASN A 30 -23.03 -52.48 -22.56
CA ASN A 30 -24.23 -51.76 -22.98
C ASN A 30 -25.40 -51.75 -21.96
N GLY A 31 -26.20 -50.69 -21.94
CA GLY A 31 -27.53 -50.70 -21.29
C GLY A 31 -28.26 -49.36 -21.32
N SER A 32 -29.25 -49.24 -22.19
CA SER A 32 -30.25 -48.17 -22.28
C SER A 32 -31.22 -48.16 -21.08
N ALA A 33 -31.63 -46.98 -20.59
CA ALA A 33 -33.02 -46.64 -20.26
C ALA A 33 -33.13 -45.25 -19.63
N SER A 34 -34.12 -44.49 -20.11
CA SER A 34 -34.63 -43.21 -19.61
C SER A 34 -35.19 -43.30 -18.19
N GLN A 35 -35.11 -42.23 -17.40
CA GLN A 35 -36.24 -41.77 -16.55
C GLN A 35 -35.99 -40.38 -15.89
N GLU A 36 -36.84 -39.43 -16.29
CA GLU A 36 -37.57 -38.41 -15.50
C GLU A 36 -36.91 -37.52 -14.42
N LEU A 37 -37.03 -36.20 -14.66
CA LEU A 37 -37.14 -35.14 -13.65
C LEU A 37 -38.40 -35.33 -12.77
N PRO A 38 -38.42 -34.70 -11.59
CA PRO A 38 -39.42 -33.63 -11.46
C PRO A 38 -38.87 -32.33 -10.83
N GLN A 39 -39.35 -31.23 -11.40
CA GLN A 39 -39.31 -29.88 -10.87
C GLN A 39 -40.19 -29.73 -9.62
N SER A 40 -39.76 -28.89 -8.67
CA SER A 40 -40.63 -28.08 -7.80
C SER A 40 -39.74 -27.06 -7.05
N LYS A 41 -40.13 -25.84 -6.69
CA LYS A 41 -41.30 -25.00 -6.90
C LYS A 41 -40.84 -23.57 -6.59
N SER A 42 -41.31 -22.62 -7.38
CA SER A 42 -41.12 -21.19 -7.18
C SER A 42 -42.07 -20.69 -6.07
N THR A 43 -41.59 -19.83 -5.18
CA THR A 43 -42.43 -18.94 -4.37
C THR A 43 -41.87 -17.53 -4.43
N ASN A 44 -42.59 -16.68 -5.16
CA ASN A 44 -42.46 -15.23 -5.14
C ASN A 44 -42.79 -14.71 -3.73
N ILE A 45 -41.87 -13.95 -3.15
CA ILE A 45 -42.20 -12.95 -2.12
C ILE A 45 -41.83 -11.60 -2.70
N VAL A 46 -42.87 -10.89 -3.13
CA VAL A 46 -42.82 -9.48 -3.49
C VAL A 46 -42.72 -8.70 -2.17
N ASN A 47 -41.53 -8.19 -1.84
CA ASN A 47 -41.40 -7.13 -0.86
C ASN A 47 -41.25 -5.82 -1.61
N HIS A 48 -42.37 -5.09 -1.70
CA HIS A 48 -42.35 -3.65 -1.86
C HIS A 48 -41.50 -3.06 -0.71
N VAL A 49 -40.37 -2.46 -1.04
CA VAL A 49 -39.72 -1.51 -0.13
C VAL A 49 -39.74 -0.16 -0.83
N ALA A 50 -40.43 0.75 -0.16
CA ALA A 50 -40.64 2.11 -0.57
C ALA A 50 -39.29 2.83 -0.78
N SER A 51 -39.29 3.70 -1.79
CA SER A 51 -38.44 4.86 -1.90
C SER A 51 -38.35 5.59 -0.55
N SER A 52 -37.17 5.62 0.05
CA SER A 52 -36.80 6.61 1.06
C SER A 52 -35.30 6.84 0.99
N SER A 53 -34.93 8.10 0.83
CA SER A 53 -33.61 8.61 0.47
C SER A 53 -32.67 8.81 1.68
N ASP A 54 -32.96 8.21 2.84
CA ASP A 54 -32.44 8.72 4.11
C ASP A 54 -31.61 7.73 4.96
N ASP A 55 -31.19 6.57 4.44
CA ASP A 55 -30.46 5.55 5.22
C ASP A 55 -28.92 5.57 5.07
N TRP A 56 -28.33 6.65 4.54
CA TRP A 56 -26.85 6.74 4.37
C TRP A 56 -26.12 7.54 5.45
N GLU A 57 -26.81 8.17 6.41
CA GLU A 57 -26.17 9.05 7.40
C GLU A 57 -25.76 8.38 8.73
N ALA A 58 -25.99 7.07 8.93
CA ALA A 58 -25.79 6.43 10.25
C ALA A 58 -24.61 5.44 10.37
N VAL A 59 -23.67 5.38 9.40
CA VAL A 59 -22.45 4.53 9.50
C VAL A 59 -21.15 5.35 9.44
N CYS A 60 -21.18 6.61 9.82
CA CYS A 60 -20.00 7.30 10.37
C CYS A 60 -19.92 7.01 11.88
N SER A 61 -19.82 5.73 12.22
CA SER A 61 -19.73 5.27 13.61
C SER A 61 -18.38 5.68 14.19
N SER A 62 -18.39 6.14 15.44
CA SER A 62 -17.24 6.44 16.32
C SER A 62 -16.05 5.48 16.21
N HIS A 63 -16.28 4.24 15.76
CA HIS A 63 -15.27 3.24 15.40
C HIS A 63 -14.27 3.67 14.33
N GLY A 64 -14.66 4.53 13.39
CA GLY A 64 -13.76 5.09 12.37
C GLY A 64 -12.77 6.09 12.96
N GLU A 65 -13.26 6.98 13.83
CA GLU A 65 -12.40 7.96 14.52
C GLU A 65 -11.52 7.32 15.59
N GLU A 66 -12.03 6.38 16.38
CA GLU A 66 -11.20 5.63 17.34
C GLU A 66 -10.14 4.80 16.63
N ARG A 67 -10.46 4.18 15.48
CA ARG A 67 -9.47 3.45 14.68
C ARG A 67 -8.39 4.39 14.14
N ILE A 68 -8.76 5.57 13.62
CA ILE A 68 -7.80 6.57 13.12
C ILE A 68 -6.93 7.13 14.27
N LYS A 69 -7.52 7.45 15.42
CA LYS A 69 -6.80 7.93 16.63
C LYS A 69 -5.87 6.88 17.21
N ASN A 70 -6.31 5.62 17.29
CA ASN A 70 -5.46 4.50 17.71
C ASN A 70 -4.37 4.20 16.69
N PHE A 71 -4.50 4.66 15.44
CA PHE A 71 -3.61 4.30 14.35
C PHE A 71 -2.43 5.27 14.18
N ASP A 72 -2.66 6.58 14.30
CA ASP A 72 -1.55 7.56 14.47
C ASP A 72 -0.65 7.18 15.65
N SER A 73 -1.24 6.52 16.67
CA SER A 73 -0.51 6.03 17.84
C SER A 73 0.58 4.99 17.52
N GLU A 74 0.45 4.17 16.47
CA GLU A 74 1.48 3.16 16.14
C GLU A 74 2.68 3.78 15.43
N LEU A 75 2.45 4.74 14.51
CA LEU A 75 3.55 5.53 13.95
C LEU A 75 4.18 6.41 15.04
N ASP A 76 3.39 7.04 15.90
CA ASP A 76 3.92 7.81 17.04
C ASP A 76 4.73 6.95 18.00
N LYS A 77 4.27 5.73 18.29
CA LYS A 77 5.01 4.76 19.12
C LYS A 77 6.31 4.34 18.45
N HIS A 78 6.31 4.09 17.14
CA HIS A 78 7.53 3.82 16.39
C HIS A 78 8.49 5.02 16.42
N MET A 79 7.98 6.24 16.25
CA MET A 79 8.76 7.48 16.33
C MET A 79 9.36 7.67 17.73
N MET A 80 8.56 7.47 18.77
CA MET A 80 8.99 7.59 20.17
C MET A 80 9.99 6.50 20.53
N GLN A 81 9.80 5.26 20.06
CA GLN A 81 10.76 4.18 20.23
C GLN A 81 12.07 4.51 19.52
N THR A 82 12.03 5.01 18.28
CA THR A 82 13.23 5.40 17.52
C THR A 82 13.98 6.53 18.22
N ILE A 83 13.28 7.56 18.71
CA ILE A 83 13.89 8.66 19.47
C ILE A 83 14.51 8.15 20.77
N THR A 84 13.82 7.24 21.46
CA THR A 84 14.32 6.60 22.69
C THR A 84 15.56 5.77 22.40
N ASP A 85 15.52 4.90 21.40
CA ASP A 85 16.63 4.06 21.00
C ASP A 85 17.84 4.93 20.63
N VAL A 86 17.67 6.01 19.90
CA VAL A 86 18.75 6.96 19.57
C VAL A 86 19.31 7.67 20.80
N LYS A 87 18.45 8.01 21.78
CA LYS A 87 18.88 8.60 23.05
C LYS A 87 19.77 7.62 23.84
N TYR A 88 19.54 6.32 23.71
CA TYR A 88 20.26 5.28 24.46
C TYR A 88 21.28 4.46 23.64
N MET A 89 21.28 4.57 22.31
CA MET A 89 22.17 3.89 21.36
C MET A 89 23.17 4.88 20.75
N ILE A 90 24.43 4.73 21.14
CA ILE A 90 25.57 5.54 20.67
C ILE A 90 25.87 5.34 19.16
N LYS A 91 25.22 4.39 18.48
CA LYS A 91 25.57 3.96 17.11
C LYS A 91 25.01 4.82 15.98
N LYS A 92 23.95 5.61 16.18
CA LYS A 92 23.32 6.40 15.10
C LYS A 92 23.20 7.88 15.52
N SER A 93 23.57 8.78 14.62
CA SER A 93 23.41 10.22 14.83
C SER A 93 21.93 10.58 15.04
N LYS A 94 21.66 11.44 16.03
CA LYS A 94 20.31 11.96 16.30
C LYS A 94 19.66 12.59 15.06
N TYR A 95 20.46 13.28 14.24
CA TYR A 95 20.00 13.90 13.01
C TYR A 95 19.55 12.88 11.96
N THR A 96 20.28 11.77 11.82
CA THR A 96 19.95 10.71 10.86
C THR A 96 18.63 10.03 11.22
N ALA A 97 18.42 9.71 12.50
CA ALA A 97 17.19 9.07 12.93
C ALA A 97 15.96 9.97 12.81
N LEU A 98 16.08 11.26 13.17
CA LEU A 98 15.02 12.24 12.94
C LEU A 98 14.71 12.40 11.44
N SER A 99 15.74 12.37 10.59
CA SER A 99 15.58 12.45 9.14
C SER A 99 14.82 11.26 8.56
N GLU A 100 15.08 10.04 9.06
CA GLU A 100 14.36 8.83 8.65
C GLU A 100 12.91 8.85 9.11
N VAL A 101 12.66 9.22 10.36
CA VAL A 101 11.31 9.36 10.90
C VAL A 101 10.49 10.37 10.11
N ASN A 102 11.05 11.56 9.81
CA ASN A 102 10.37 12.57 9.01
C ASN A 102 10.09 12.09 7.59
N PHE A 103 11.01 11.32 7.01
CA PHE A 103 10.80 10.69 5.71
C PHE A 103 9.64 9.69 5.73
N GLN A 104 9.60 8.80 6.73
CA GLN A 104 8.56 7.78 6.87
C GLN A 104 7.17 8.39 7.09
N ARG A 105 7.07 9.37 8.00
CA ARG A 105 5.83 10.14 8.22
C ARG A 105 5.39 10.84 6.94
N GLY A 106 6.29 11.58 6.30
CA GLY A 106 6.00 12.26 5.05
C GLY A 106 5.59 11.32 3.90
N CYS A 107 6.09 10.08 3.88
CA CYS A 107 5.62 9.06 2.95
C CYS A 107 4.17 8.67 3.26
N LEU A 108 3.87 8.27 4.49
CA LEU A 108 2.52 7.82 4.86
C LEU A 108 1.48 8.91 4.65
N ASP A 109 1.77 10.13 5.11
CA ASP A 109 0.85 11.26 5.00
C ASP A 109 0.54 11.56 3.52
N ALA A 110 1.57 11.65 2.66
CA ALA A 110 1.38 11.92 1.25
C ALA A 110 0.62 10.79 0.52
N HIS A 111 0.84 9.52 0.88
CA HIS A 111 0.02 8.41 0.36
C HIS A 111 -1.45 8.56 0.76
N ASN A 112 -1.70 8.94 2.01
CA ASN A 112 -3.06 9.07 2.54
C ASN A 112 -3.79 10.28 1.98
N GLU A 113 -3.10 11.40 1.74
CA GLU A 113 -3.63 12.55 1.01
C GLU A 113 -3.99 12.18 -0.44
N LEU A 114 -3.12 11.43 -1.13
CA LEU A 114 -3.40 10.89 -2.46
C LEU A 114 -4.63 9.99 -2.45
N ARG A 115 -4.69 9.00 -1.56
CA ARG A 115 -5.81 8.05 -1.45
C ARG A 115 -7.12 8.75 -1.09
N GLN A 116 -7.06 9.77 -0.23
CA GLN A 116 -8.23 10.58 0.11
C GLN A 116 -8.79 11.31 -1.11
N ARG A 117 -7.93 11.90 -1.96
CA ARG A 117 -8.34 12.52 -3.23
C ARG A 117 -9.07 11.54 -4.13
N TYR A 118 -8.67 10.27 -4.14
CA TYR A 118 -9.29 9.24 -4.95
C TYR A 118 -10.45 8.48 -4.28
N GLY A 119 -10.88 8.88 -3.08
CA GLY A 119 -12.00 8.22 -2.40
C GLY A 119 -11.65 6.90 -1.71
N ILE A 120 -10.36 6.60 -1.51
CA ILE A 120 -9.87 5.34 -0.96
C ILE A 120 -9.53 5.48 0.53
N ALA A 121 -9.74 4.41 1.30
CA ALA A 121 -9.37 4.35 2.71
C ALA A 121 -7.86 4.56 2.93
N PRO A 122 -7.43 5.26 4.00
CA PRO A 122 -6.02 5.49 4.27
C PRO A 122 -5.25 4.19 4.57
N LEU A 123 -3.96 4.20 4.27
CA LEU A 123 -3.01 3.17 4.65
C LEU A 123 -2.58 3.32 6.11
N VAL A 124 -2.18 2.18 6.64
CA VAL A 124 -1.67 1.97 8.00
C VAL A 124 -0.17 1.68 7.93
N TRP A 125 0.63 2.41 8.70
CA TRP A 125 2.04 2.12 8.92
C TRP A 125 2.27 0.71 9.48
N SER A 126 3.21 -0.01 8.89
CA SER A 126 3.67 -1.31 9.34
C SER A 126 5.17 -1.26 9.60
N ALA A 127 5.56 -1.35 10.87
CA ALA A 127 6.96 -1.36 11.28
C ALA A 127 7.74 -2.53 10.66
N GLU A 128 7.09 -3.69 10.55
CA GLU A 128 7.66 -4.88 9.89
C GLU A 128 8.00 -4.58 8.41
N LEU A 129 7.05 -4.01 7.66
CA LEU A 129 7.31 -3.62 6.27
C LEU A 129 8.40 -2.55 6.16
N ALA A 130 8.47 -1.62 7.12
CA ALA A 130 9.49 -0.58 7.16
C ALA A 130 10.89 -1.14 7.40
N ASP A 131 11.04 -2.12 8.30
CA ASP A 131 12.30 -2.82 8.55
C ASP A 131 12.75 -3.60 7.30
N MET A 132 11.81 -4.28 6.65
CA MET A 132 12.06 -4.96 5.38
C MET A 132 12.48 -3.98 4.28
N ALA A 133 11.77 -2.85 4.16
CA ALA A 133 12.09 -1.79 3.20
C ALA A 133 13.48 -1.20 3.45
N HIS A 134 13.86 -1.00 4.72
CA HIS A 134 15.18 -0.50 5.09
C HIS A 134 16.30 -1.47 4.67
N ALA A 135 16.15 -2.76 5.01
CA ALA A 135 17.11 -3.78 4.61
C ALA A 135 17.27 -3.85 3.08
N TRP A 136 16.17 -3.70 2.33
CA TRP A 136 16.22 -3.70 0.88
C TRP A 136 16.83 -2.41 0.30
N ALA A 137 16.49 -1.24 0.85
CA ALA A 137 17.05 0.04 0.43
C ALA A 137 18.57 0.08 0.60
N VAL A 138 19.10 -0.40 1.73
CA VAL A 138 20.56 -0.52 1.95
C VAL A 138 21.20 -1.42 0.90
N LYS A 139 20.60 -2.58 0.63
CA LYS A 139 21.09 -3.50 -0.40
C LYS A 139 21.11 -2.87 -1.78
N LEU A 140 20.09 -2.07 -2.12
CA LEU A 140 19.99 -1.41 -3.42
C LEU A 140 20.99 -0.27 -3.58
N SER A 141 21.13 0.61 -2.58
CA SER A 141 22.11 1.69 -2.61
C SER A 141 23.55 1.16 -2.66
N ASP A 142 23.82 0.06 -1.95
CA ASP A 142 25.10 -0.65 -2.01
C ASP A 142 25.37 -1.30 -3.36
N ARG A 143 24.33 -1.71 -4.10
CA ARG A 143 24.49 -2.31 -5.44
C ARG A 143 24.55 -1.26 -6.54
N GLY A 144 23.90 -0.11 -6.36
CA GLY A 144 23.80 0.94 -7.37
C GLY A 144 22.94 0.56 -8.57
N ARG A 145 22.06 -0.43 -8.45
CA ARG A 145 21.18 -0.90 -9.54
C ARG A 145 19.88 -1.48 -8.99
N MET A 146 18.82 -1.39 -9.79
CA MET A 146 17.50 -1.88 -9.43
C MET A 146 17.50 -3.40 -9.28
N LEU A 147 16.96 -3.89 -8.16
CA LEU A 147 16.69 -5.31 -7.90
C LEU A 147 15.31 -5.40 -7.27
N TYR A 148 14.52 -6.38 -7.72
CA TYR A 148 13.18 -6.62 -7.20
C TYR A 148 13.23 -7.78 -6.20
N PRO A 149 12.69 -7.62 -4.98
CA PRO A 149 12.60 -8.68 -3.99
C PRO A 149 11.48 -9.67 -4.36
N GLU A 150 11.71 -10.95 -4.04
CA GLU A 150 10.69 -11.99 -4.19
C GLU A 150 9.95 -12.14 -2.85
N LEU A 151 8.91 -11.33 -2.65
CA LEU A 151 8.12 -11.30 -1.41
C LEU A 151 6.64 -11.57 -1.71
N PRO A 152 6.18 -12.84 -1.61
CA PRO A 152 4.79 -13.18 -1.88
C PRO A 152 3.80 -12.37 -1.04
N GLY A 153 2.81 -11.76 -1.70
CA GLY A 153 1.77 -10.97 -1.04
C GLY A 153 2.19 -9.57 -0.57
N ILE A 154 3.43 -9.15 -0.85
CA ILE A 154 3.93 -7.80 -0.57
C ILE A 154 4.14 -7.06 -1.90
N GLY A 155 3.46 -5.93 -2.06
CA GLY A 155 3.62 -5.03 -3.19
C GLY A 155 4.81 -4.10 -2.97
N GLU A 156 5.29 -3.45 -4.03
CA GLU A 156 6.51 -2.66 -3.96
C GLU A 156 6.52 -1.45 -4.89
N ASN A 157 7.09 -0.36 -4.39
CA ASN A 157 7.53 0.78 -5.18
C ASN A 157 9.00 1.07 -4.86
N ILE A 158 9.83 1.14 -5.90
CA ILE A 158 11.28 1.36 -5.76
C ILE A 158 11.73 2.50 -6.67
N MET A 159 12.58 3.35 -6.12
CA MET A 159 13.27 4.43 -6.82
C MET A 159 14.76 4.40 -6.51
N LEU A 160 15.59 4.59 -7.53
CA LEU A 160 17.00 4.91 -7.39
C LEU A 160 17.26 6.30 -7.95
N SER A 161 18.08 7.07 -7.25
CA SER A 161 18.57 8.35 -7.72
C SER A 161 20.03 8.54 -7.36
N GLU A 162 20.74 9.34 -8.14
CA GLU A 162 22.08 9.78 -7.77
C GLU A 162 22.00 10.98 -6.81
N ALA A 163 22.90 11.03 -5.83
CA ALA A 163 23.01 12.15 -4.89
C ALA A 163 24.47 12.30 -4.45
N ASN A 164 24.92 13.54 -4.35
CA ASN A 164 26.22 13.93 -3.81
C ASN A 164 26.08 14.63 -2.44
N GLU A 165 27.20 15.04 -1.83
CA GLU A 165 27.22 15.69 -0.51
C GLU A 165 26.40 16.99 -0.42
N GLN A 166 26.17 17.65 -1.56
CA GLN A 166 25.37 18.89 -1.64
C GLN A 166 23.90 18.61 -1.96
N SER A 167 23.54 17.35 -2.23
CA SER A 167 22.19 16.96 -2.62
C SER A 167 21.28 16.84 -1.41
N HIS A 168 20.06 17.38 -1.54
CA HIS A 168 18.99 17.10 -0.59
C HIS A 168 18.45 15.68 -0.83
N LEU A 169 18.36 14.87 0.23
CA LEU A 169 17.75 13.54 0.15
C LEU A 169 16.23 13.67 -0.01
N PRO A 170 15.59 12.95 -0.95
CA PRO A 170 14.19 13.14 -1.29
C PRO A 170 13.27 12.86 -0.10
N THR A 171 12.45 13.84 0.27
CA THR A 171 11.39 13.70 1.28
C THR A 171 10.35 12.68 0.84
N GLY A 172 9.55 12.17 1.79
CA GLY A 172 8.48 11.24 1.46
C GLY A 172 7.43 11.84 0.52
N ALA A 173 7.10 13.12 0.69
CA ALA A 173 6.17 13.83 -0.19
C ALA A 173 6.71 13.98 -1.63
N GLU A 174 7.99 14.30 -1.80
CA GLU A 174 8.62 14.37 -3.14
C GLU A 174 8.61 13.02 -3.85
N VAL A 175 8.85 11.93 -3.11
CA VAL A 175 8.79 10.57 -3.66
C VAL A 175 7.37 10.22 -4.13
N VAL A 176 6.37 10.48 -3.29
CA VAL A 176 4.96 10.20 -3.62
C VAL A 176 4.48 11.06 -4.79
N SER A 177 4.79 12.36 -4.79
CA SER A 177 4.44 13.27 -5.88
C SER A 177 5.04 12.81 -7.21
N ARG A 178 6.29 12.32 -7.19
CA ARG A 178 6.92 11.74 -8.39
C ARG A 178 6.19 10.50 -8.90
N TRP A 179 5.78 9.59 -8.02
CA TRP A 179 5.02 8.42 -8.43
C TRP A 179 3.58 8.76 -8.84
N GLU A 180 2.98 9.78 -8.24
CA GLU A 180 1.63 10.27 -8.59
C GLU A 180 1.59 10.79 -10.02
N SER A 181 2.66 11.42 -10.51
CA SER A 181 2.74 11.89 -11.90
C SER A 181 2.54 10.80 -12.96
N GLU A 182 2.68 9.52 -12.59
CA GLU A 182 2.36 8.41 -13.50
C GLU A 182 0.86 8.32 -13.81
N ALA A 183 -0.01 8.95 -13.01
CA ALA A 183 -1.46 9.05 -13.24
C ALA A 183 -1.79 9.69 -14.61
N ASP A 184 -0.95 10.62 -15.08
CA ASP A 184 -1.13 11.28 -16.38
C ASP A 184 -1.05 10.30 -17.56
N GLN A 185 -0.42 9.14 -17.36
CA GLN A 185 -0.27 8.09 -18.36
C GLN A 185 -1.21 6.90 -18.11
N PHE A 186 -1.99 6.92 -17.03
CA PHE A 186 -2.88 5.83 -16.67
C PHE A 186 -4.22 5.95 -17.42
N ASP A 187 -4.64 4.86 -18.04
CA ASP A 187 -5.91 4.75 -18.75
C ASP A 187 -7.01 4.35 -17.76
N PHE A 188 -7.68 5.36 -17.20
CA PHE A 188 -8.75 5.17 -16.20
C PHE A 188 -10.02 4.54 -16.77
N ASP A 189 -10.24 4.66 -18.08
CA ASP A 189 -11.41 4.06 -18.75
C ASP A 189 -11.20 2.57 -19.00
N ARG A 190 -9.95 2.14 -19.16
CA ARG A 190 -9.56 0.75 -19.38
C ARG A 190 -8.42 0.35 -18.43
N PRO A 191 -8.68 0.35 -17.10
CA PRO A 191 -7.66 0.15 -16.09
C PRO A 191 -7.05 -1.25 -16.23
N ARG A 192 -5.74 -1.28 -16.42
CA ARG A 192 -4.96 -2.51 -16.60
C ARG A 192 -3.53 -2.27 -16.17
N TRP A 193 -2.79 -3.36 -16.01
CA TRP A 193 -1.37 -3.29 -15.74
C TRP A 193 -0.64 -2.50 -16.84
N ASN A 194 0.17 -1.55 -16.39
CA ASN A 194 1.01 -0.73 -17.23
C ASN A 194 2.32 -0.47 -16.47
N PRO A 195 3.48 -0.88 -17.01
CA PRO A 195 4.75 -0.71 -16.30
C PRO A 195 5.13 0.76 -16.11
N LYS A 196 4.54 1.68 -16.90
CA LYS A 196 4.75 3.12 -16.75
C LYS A 196 3.96 3.75 -15.60
N CYS A 197 2.95 3.04 -15.09
CA CYS A 197 2.02 3.54 -14.08
C CYS A 197 1.94 2.65 -12.84
N GLN A 198 2.84 1.67 -12.74
CA GLN A 198 2.78 0.65 -11.70
C GLN A 198 2.94 1.23 -10.30
N ARG A 199 3.65 2.36 -10.13
CA ARG A 199 3.78 2.96 -8.80
C ARG A 199 2.52 3.69 -8.42
N PHE A 200 1.97 4.48 -9.35
CA PHE A 200 0.68 5.13 -9.14
C PHE A 200 -0.39 4.11 -8.75
N SER A 201 -0.61 3.08 -9.56
CA SER A 201 -1.68 2.09 -9.31
C SER A 201 -1.49 1.33 -8.00
N GLN A 202 -0.25 1.08 -7.56
CA GLN A 202 0.01 0.49 -6.25
C GLN A 202 -0.36 1.45 -5.09
N MET A 203 -0.06 2.74 -5.20
CA MET A 203 -0.41 3.71 -4.15
C MET A 203 -1.92 3.86 -3.96
N VAL A 204 -2.67 3.80 -5.07
CA VAL A 204 -4.14 3.92 -5.07
C VAL A 204 -4.85 2.57 -5.06
N TRP A 205 -4.15 1.47 -4.80
CA TRP A 205 -4.77 0.14 -4.76
C TRP A 205 -5.73 0.02 -3.57
N ARG A 206 -7.03 -0.15 -3.83
CA ARG A 206 -8.09 -0.13 -2.79
C ARG A 206 -7.85 -1.14 -1.67
N ASP A 207 -7.50 -2.37 -2.02
CA ASP A 207 -7.37 -3.49 -1.08
C ASP A 207 -6.06 -3.48 -0.29
N THR A 208 -5.08 -2.66 -0.69
CA THR A 208 -3.86 -2.46 0.09
C THR A 208 -4.21 -1.66 1.34
N THR A 209 -3.80 -2.16 2.50
CA THR A 209 -4.13 -1.56 3.81
C THR A 209 -2.90 -1.09 4.57
N GLU A 210 -1.75 -1.69 4.36
CA GLU A 210 -0.51 -1.38 5.10
C GLU A 210 0.59 -0.82 4.19
N LEU A 211 1.43 0.04 4.76
CA LEU A 211 2.61 0.65 4.14
C LEU A 211 3.80 0.58 5.10
N GLY A 212 4.97 0.19 4.59
CA GLY A 212 6.25 0.47 5.24
C GLY A 212 7.22 1.06 4.22
N ALA A 213 7.99 2.06 4.63
CA ALA A 213 8.88 2.79 3.73
C ALA A 213 10.24 3.05 4.36
N ALA A 214 11.27 3.09 3.53
CA ALA A 214 12.62 3.48 3.94
C ALA A 214 13.40 4.08 2.77
N ARG A 215 14.41 4.88 3.11
CA ARG A 215 15.44 5.34 2.19
C ARG A 215 16.82 5.03 2.74
N ALA A 216 17.78 4.77 1.85
CA ALA A 216 19.18 4.57 2.19
C ALA A 216 20.06 5.29 1.17
N TRP A 217 21.14 5.92 1.65
CA TRP A 217 22.13 6.57 0.80
C TRP A 217 23.50 5.93 1.01
N ASN A 218 24.07 5.42 -0.08
CA ASN A 218 25.46 5.02 -0.12
C ASN A 218 26.27 6.17 -0.73
N THR A 219 27.01 6.90 0.11
CA THR A 219 27.83 8.05 -0.29
C THR A 219 29.01 7.65 -1.17
N ALA A 220 29.62 6.48 -0.94
CA ALA A 220 30.72 6.00 -1.77
C ALA A 220 30.29 5.70 -3.23
N LYS A 221 29.02 5.41 -3.44
CA LYS A 221 28.42 5.17 -4.77
C LYS A 221 27.54 6.31 -5.25
N ASN A 222 27.39 7.37 -4.46
CA ASN A 222 26.45 8.46 -4.70
C ASN A 222 25.04 7.97 -5.04
N CYS A 223 24.58 6.86 -4.43
CA CYS A 223 23.33 6.19 -4.80
C CYS A 223 22.34 6.23 -3.64
N VAL A 224 21.18 6.83 -3.87
CA VAL A 224 20.03 6.82 -2.97
C VAL A 224 19.03 5.80 -3.48
N ALA A 225 18.60 4.92 -2.58
CA ALA A 225 17.51 4.00 -2.81
C ALA A 225 16.33 4.34 -1.91
N VAL A 226 15.14 4.37 -2.48
CA VAL A 226 13.87 4.48 -1.76
C VAL A 226 13.04 3.25 -2.06
N VAL A 227 12.50 2.63 -1.01
CA VAL A 227 11.66 1.43 -1.08
C VAL A 227 10.42 1.66 -0.24
N CYS A 228 9.26 1.44 -0.84
CA CYS A 228 7.97 1.32 -0.15
C CYS A 228 7.42 -0.08 -0.39
N PHE A 229 7.01 -0.76 0.68
CA PHE A 229 6.32 -2.03 0.65
C PHE A 229 4.88 -1.90 1.11
N TYR A 230 4.01 -2.69 0.48
CA TYR A 230 2.58 -2.61 0.61
C TYR A 230 2.01 -3.98 0.95
N ARG A 231 1.01 -4.04 1.84
CA ARG A 231 0.35 -5.30 2.18
C ARG A 231 -1.17 -5.09 2.32
N PRO A 232 -2.02 -5.93 1.71
CA PRO A 232 -1.69 -6.86 0.62
C PRO A 232 -1.07 -6.17 -0.60
N SER A 233 -0.37 -6.95 -1.44
CA SER A 233 0.19 -6.48 -2.70
C SER A 233 -0.89 -5.97 -3.66
N GLY A 234 -0.63 -4.85 -4.33
CA GLY A 234 -1.45 -4.38 -5.43
C GLY A 234 -0.99 -4.91 -6.79
N ASN A 235 -1.49 -4.31 -7.86
CA ASN A 235 -1.10 -4.59 -9.25
C ASN A 235 -1.28 -6.06 -9.67
N SER A 236 -2.29 -6.74 -9.13
CA SER A 236 -2.65 -8.08 -9.58
C SER A 236 -3.19 -8.04 -11.01
N ASN A 237 -2.69 -8.94 -11.86
CA ASN A 237 -3.14 -9.09 -13.26
C ASN A 237 -4.31 -10.06 -13.42
N ALA A 238 -4.91 -10.53 -12.32
CA ALA A 238 -6.08 -11.38 -12.42
C ALA A 238 -7.28 -10.60 -13.01
N PRO A 239 -8.19 -11.28 -13.73
CA PRO A 239 -9.31 -10.62 -14.39
C PRO A 239 -10.14 -9.77 -13.42
N GLY A 240 -10.35 -8.49 -13.75
CA GLY A 240 -11.17 -7.57 -12.97
C GLY A 240 -10.47 -6.84 -11.82
N GLU A 241 -9.28 -7.28 -11.40
CA GLU A 241 -8.57 -6.73 -10.24
C GLU A 241 -8.33 -5.22 -10.34
N PHE A 242 -7.80 -4.76 -11.48
CA PHE A 242 -7.55 -3.34 -11.72
C PHE A 242 -8.82 -2.49 -11.70
N ALA A 243 -9.94 -3.00 -12.22
CA ALA A 243 -11.21 -2.29 -12.23
C ALA A 243 -11.81 -2.17 -10.82
N SER A 244 -11.62 -3.18 -9.97
CA SER A 244 -12.06 -3.17 -8.57
C SER A 244 -11.19 -2.26 -7.69
N ASN A 245 -9.90 -2.23 -7.97
CA ASN A 245 -8.90 -1.64 -7.07
C ASN A 245 -8.42 -0.24 -7.45
N VAL A 246 -8.43 0.14 -8.72
CA VAL A 246 -8.02 1.49 -9.16
C VAL A 246 -9.27 2.31 -9.45
N PRO A 247 -9.52 3.41 -8.72
CA PRO A 247 -10.72 4.20 -8.92
C PRO A 247 -10.69 4.95 -10.25
N SER A 248 -11.88 5.25 -10.77
CA SER A 248 -12.05 6.12 -11.93
C SER A 248 -11.57 7.54 -11.63
N ARG A 249 -11.15 8.25 -12.67
CA ARG A 249 -10.61 9.63 -12.57
C ARG A 249 -11.58 10.58 -11.84
N ASP A 250 -12.88 10.42 -12.08
CA ASP A 250 -13.93 11.30 -11.55
C ASP A 250 -14.25 11.08 -10.07
N CYS A 251 -13.72 10.03 -9.43
CA CYS A 251 -13.83 9.88 -7.96
C CYS A 251 -13.14 11.02 -7.20
N SER A 252 -12.30 11.83 -7.88
CA SER A 252 -11.69 13.03 -7.30
C SER A 252 -12.68 14.17 -7.01
N MET A 253 -13.94 14.06 -7.46
CA MET A 253 -14.92 15.14 -7.41
C MET A 253 -16.31 14.69 -6.92
N SER A 254 -16.41 13.79 -5.94
CA SER A 254 -17.71 13.58 -5.28
C SER A 254 -18.18 14.89 -4.60
N PRO A 255 -19.37 15.44 -4.93
CA PRO A 255 -19.83 16.75 -4.45
C PRO A 255 -19.84 16.88 -2.92
N ALA A 256 -20.00 15.76 -2.19
CA ALA A 256 -20.04 15.72 -0.74
C ALA A 256 -18.72 16.15 -0.07
N ARG A 257 -17.57 16.07 -0.77
CA ARG A 257 -16.26 16.47 -0.21
C ARG A 257 -15.78 17.86 -0.64
N SER A 258 -16.33 18.41 -1.72
CA SER A 258 -16.02 19.77 -2.19
C SER A 258 -16.38 20.82 -1.12
N LEU A 259 -17.48 20.61 -0.38
CA LEU A 259 -17.96 21.56 0.60
C LEU A 259 -16.98 21.72 1.78
N ALA A 260 -16.44 20.62 2.31
CA ALA A 260 -15.50 20.67 3.44
C ALA A 260 -14.16 21.34 3.06
N GLY A 261 -13.70 21.15 1.81
CA GLY A 261 -12.54 21.85 1.27
C GLY A 261 -12.79 23.34 1.03
N GLN A 262 -13.98 23.70 0.52
CA GLN A 262 -14.39 25.09 0.31
C GLN A 262 -14.55 25.84 1.64
N ILE A 263 -15.14 25.21 2.66
CA ILE A 263 -15.31 25.81 4.00
C ILE A 263 -13.93 26.12 4.63
N LYS A 264 -12.96 25.20 4.56
CA LYS A 264 -11.59 25.45 5.08
C LYS A 264 -10.87 26.58 4.34
N LEU A 265 -11.07 26.71 3.03
CA LEU A 265 -10.47 27.80 2.23
C LEU A 265 -11.14 29.15 2.52
N GLU A 266 -12.44 29.18 2.75
CA GLU A 266 -13.18 30.40 3.13
C GLU A 266 -12.85 30.87 4.55
N GLU A 267 -12.70 29.96 5.51
CA GLU A 267 -12.26 30.29 6.88
C GLU A 267 -10.84 30.87 6.88
N PHE A 268 -9.91 30.27 6.12
CA PHE A 268 -8.53 30.76 6.03
C PHE A 268 -8.42 32.10 5.28
N SER A 269 -9.27 32.32 4.27
CA SER A 269 -9.39 33.59 3.55
C SER A 269 -9.97 34.69 4.46
N THR A 270 -10.99 34.37 5.25
CA THR A 270 -11.61 35.27 6.22
C THR A 270 -10.64 35.65 7.33
N TYR A 271 -9.87 34.68 7.85
CA TYR A 271 -8.80 34.92 8.82
C TYR A 271 -7.71 35.85 8.26
N LYS A 272 -7.25 35.63 7.02
CA LYS A 272 -6.27 36.51 6.37
C LYS A 272 -6.77 37.94 6.14
N LYS A 273 -8.08 38.12 5.90
CA LYS A 273 -8.70 39.45 5.80
C LYS A 273 -8.76 40.16 7.16
N LEU A 274 -9.06 39.43 8.23
CA LEU A 274 -9.09 39.96 9.61
C LEU A 274 -7.70 40.37 10.13
N VAL A 275 -6.65 39.62 9.79
CA VAL A 275 -5.27 39.92 10.22
C VAL A 275 -4.68 41.14 9.49
N LYS A 276 -5.18 41.49 8.29
CA LYS A 276 -4.72 42.66 7.53
C LYS A 276 -5.44 43.97 7.87
N SER A 277 -6.46 43.96 8.74
CA SER A 277 -7.22 45.17 9.13
C SER A 277 -6.90 45.69 10.54
N LYS A 278 -5.79 45.25 11.14
CA LYS A 278 -5.19 45.81 12.35
C LYS A 278 -3.82 46.40 12.00
#